data_AF-A0A534FZU9-F1
#
_entry.id   AF-A0A534FZU9-F1
#
_cell.length_a   1.000
_cell.length_b   1.000
_cell.length_c   1.000
_cell.angle_alpha   90.00
_cell.angle_beta   90.00
_cell.angle_gamma   90.00
#
_symmetry.space_group_name_H-M   'P 1'
#
loop_
_entity.id
_entity.type
_entity.pdbx_description
1 polymer ?
#
loop_
_entity_poly.entity_id
_entity_poly.type
_entity_poly.pdbx_seq_one_letter_code
_entity_poly.pdbx_strand_id
1 'polypeptide(L)'
;MPDSVLAAIIAGTATLSASLLQLRSALLREATRGQSATRRKGRIQLIILLVVVGGAAIAGFALSQWLTSGERLAQNTLQRELQARVAEISRTASQLELTRAGARAEIEAGVLRQIGTDGVVVTATVAACRPALVVSTPGMSSPLGVSAEAATPAVRACTEAEASPVTLCATIPGSAKVTEVEVFSRPADSDAPWSANRLVPGQESGQARFAEKYTQSAPEAGTQQVCQGFTHWSADHARLVRMIVRYSL
;
A
#
# COMPACT_ATOMS: atom_id res chain seq x y z
N MET A 1 39.68 -32.30 14.01
CA MET A 1 41.08 -32.11 14.45
C MET A 1 41.91 -33.23 13.83
N PRO A 2 43.02 -32.95 13.12
CA PRO A 2 43.77 -33.98 12.41
C PRO A 2 44.58 -34.86 13.37
N ASP A 3 44.56 -36.18 13.16
CA ASP A 3 45.26 -37.18 13.97
C ASP A 3 46.76 -36.92 14.13
N SER A 4 47.37 -36.26 13.15
CA SER A 4 48.78 -35.85 13.14
C SER A 4 49.13 -34.91 14.29
N VAL A 5 48.21 -34.02 14.68
CA VAL A 5 48.42 -33.09 15.80
C VAL A 5 48.35 -33.82 17.13
N LEU A 6 47.46 -34.82 17.24
CA LEU A 6 47.32 -35.63 18.44
C LEU A 6 48.54 -36.53 18.65
N ALA A 7 49.05 -37.15 17.58
CA ALA A 7 50.29 -37.93 17.61
C ALA A 7 51.51 -37.08 18.02
N ALA A 8 51.61 -35.84 17.51
CA ALA A 8 52.68 -34.92 17.86
C ALA A 8 52.65 -34.51 19.34
N ILE A 9 51.46 -34.29 19.92
CA ILE A 9 51.30 -33.94 21.34
C ILE A 9 51.69 -35.12 22.24
N ILE A 10 51.30 -36.34 21.87
CA ILE A 10 51.66 -37.54 22.64
C ILE A 10 53.18 -37.78 22.61
N ALA A 11 53.82 -37.68 21.44
CA ALA A 11 55.26 -37.81 21.33
C ALA A 11 56.00 -36.70 22.09
N GLY A 12 55.49 -35.47 22.06
CA GLY A 12 56.02 -34.33 22.81
C GLY A 12 55.97 -34.54 24.32
N THR A 13 54.84 -34.99 24.86
CA THR A 13 54.68 -35.24 26.31
C THR A 13 55.52 -36.41 26.81
N ALA A 14 55.69 -37.46 26.00
CA ALA A 14 56.59 -38.57 26.31
C ALA A 14 58.06 -38.13 26.40
N THR A 15 58.50 -37.28 25.47
CA THR A 15 59.89 -36.77 25.46
C THR A 15 60.17 -35.84 26.63
N LEU A 16 59.19 -34.99 26.99
CA LEU A 16 59.26 -34.09 28.15
C LEU A 16 59.31 -34.85 29.48
N SER A 17 58.50 -35.90 29.63
CA SER A 17 58.49 -36.72 30.84
C SER A 17 59.80 -37.53 31.01
N ALA A 18 60.34 -38.09 29.92
CA ALA A 18 61.62 -38.79 29.94
C ALA A 18 62.79 -37.86 30.35
N SER A 19 62.83 -36.65 29.79
CA SER A 19 63.87 -35.66 30.12
C SER A 19 63.75 -35.11 31.54
N LEU A 20 62.52 -34.92 32.06
CA LEU A 20 62.28 -34.58 33.47
C LEU A 20 62.74 -35.66 34.44
N LEU A 21 62.53 -36.94 34.12
CA LEU A 21 63.02 -38.07 34.93
C LEU A 21 64.55 -38.14 34.95
N GLN A 22 65.19 -37.92 33.80
CA GLN A 22 66.65 -37.83 33.72
C GLN A 22 67.19 -36.67 34.57
N LEU A 23 66.55 -35.50 34.50
CA LEU A 23 66.90 -34.34 35.32
C LEU A 23 66.74 -34.61 36.82
N ARG A 24 65.61 -35.21 37.24
CA ARG A 24 65.36 -35.65 38.64
C ARG A 24 66.44 -36.62 39.13
N SER A 25 66.80 -37.61 38.31
CA SER A 25 67.81 -38.61 38.67
C SER A 25 69.22 -38.00 38.78
N ALA A 26 69.54 -37.04 37.93
CA ALA A 26 70.79 -36.29 37.99
C ALA A 26 70.86 -35.41 39.25
N LEU A 27 69.75 -34.75 39.60
CA LEU A 27 69.64 -33.93 40.80
C LEU A 27 69.69 -34.75 42.10
N LEU A 28 69.05 -35.92 42.13
CA LEU A 28 69.14 -36.84 43.28
C LEU A 28 70.56 -37.40 43.45
N ARG A 29 71.25 -37.74 42.35
CA ARG A 29 72.66 -38.13 42.40
C ARG A 29 73.55 -37.00 42.90
N GLU A 30 73.26 -35.75 42.51
CA GLU A 30 74.00 -34.58 42.96
C GLU A 30 73.76 -34.24 44.43
N ALA A 31 72.58 -34.52 44.99
CA ALA A 31 72.30 -34.36 46.41
C ALA A 31 73.15 -35.29 47.31
N THR A 32 73.66 -36.40 46.77
CA THR A 32 74.51 -37.37 47.50
C THR A 32 76.01 -37.12 47.38
N ARG A 33 76.46 -36.27 46.45
CA ARG A 33 77.88 -35.90 46.28
C ARG A 33 78.13 -34.51 46.87
N GLY A 34 78.91 -34.47 47.95
CA GLY A 34 79.24 -33.27 48.71
C GLY A 34 79.67 -32.05 47.88
N GLN A 35 79.31 -30.89 48.40
CA GLN A 35 79.56 -29.55 47.89
C GLN A 35 81.06 -29.31 47.58
N SER A 36 81.45 -29.35 46.31
CA SER A 36 82.74 -28.75 45.89
C SER A 36 82.75 -28.13 44.48
N ALA A 37 81.58 -27.94 43.84
CA ALA A 37 81.47 -27.29 42.52
C ALA A 37 80.24 -26.35 42.37
N THR A 38 79.77 -25.79 43.47
CA THR A 38 78.36 -25.35 43.62
C THR A 38 78.00 -23.97 43.05
N ARG A 39 78.94 -23.09 42.69
CA ARG A 39 78.58 -21.74 42.16
C ARG A 39 78.39 -21.66 40.64
N ARG A 40 79.11 -22.45 39.83
CA ARG A 40 78.97 -22.44 38.35
C ARG A 40 77.84 -23.34 37.86
N LYS A 41 77.61 -24.47 38.52
CA LYS A 41 76.61 -25.48 38.11
C LYS A 41 75.16 -25.06 38.35
N GLY A 42 74.89 -24.37 39.47
CA GLY A 42 73.57 -23.80 39.76
C GLY A 42 73.13 -22.72 38.77
N ARG A 43 74.07 -21.94 38.21
CA ARG A 43 73.77 -20.96 37.15
C ARG A 43 73.32 -21.63 35.85
N ILE A 44 73.97 -22.72 35.45
CA ILE A 44 73.59 -23.47 34.24
C ILE A 44 72.19 -24.08 34.42
N GLN A 45 71.89 -24.66 35.58
CA GLN A 45 70.57 -25.22 35.85
C GLN A 45 69.46 -24.15 35.87
N LEU A 46 69.74 -22.96 36.43
CA LEU A 46 68.80 -21.84 36.47
C LEU A 46 68.56 -21.24 35.07
N ILE A 47 69.60 -21.19 34.23
CA ILE A 47 69.47 -20.82 32.81
C ILE A 47 68.59 -21.82 32.07
N ILE A 48 68.80 -23.13 32.26
CA ILE A 48 67.97 -24.16 31.63
C ILE A 48 66.51 -24.03 32.08
N LEU A 49 66.26 -23.82 33.37
CA LEU A 49 64.91 -23.61 33.90
C LEU A 49 64.23 -22.38 33.28
N LEU A 50 64.94 -21.25 33.22
CA LEU A 50 64.43 -20.01 32.60
C LEU A 50 64.12 -20.20 31.11
N VAL A 51 64.95 -20.93 30.38
CA VAL A 51 64.73 -21.23 28.96
C VAL A 51 63.51 -22.14 28.78
N VAL A 52 63.35 -23.16 29.62
CA VAL A 52 62.18 -24.06 29.57
C VAL A 52 60.89 -23.33 29.93
N VAL A 53 60.90 -22.53 30.99
CA VAL A 53 59.73 -21.74 31.43
C VAL A 53 59.39 -20.66 30.40
N GLY A 54 60.40 -19.97 29.86
CA GLY A 54 60.21 -18.99 28.79
C GLY A 54 59.64 -19.61 27.52
N GLY A 55 60.18 -20.76 27.10
CA GLY A 55 59.67 -21.53 25.96
C GLY A 55 58.23 -21.99 26.16
N ALA A 56 57.89 -22.49 27.35
CA ALA A 56 56.52 -22.90 27.68
C ALA A 56 55.54 -21.72 27.70
N ALA A 57 55.94 -20.56 28.22
CA ALA A 57 55.11 -19.35 28.25
C ALA A 57 54.83 -18.83 26.83
N ILE A 58 55.85 -18.77 25.96
CA ILE A 58 55.72 -18.32 24.57
C ILE A 58 54.84 -19.32 23.78
N ALA A 59 55.07 -20.62 23.95
CA ALA A 59 54.27 -21.65 23.28
C ALA A 59 52.81 -21.65 23.74
N GLY A 60 52.56 -21.47 25.04
CA GLY A 60 51.20 -21.36 25.60
C GLY A 60 50.47 -20.10 25.10
N PHE A 61 51.17 -18.97 25.03
CA PHE A 61 50.62 -17.74 24.48
C PHE A 61 50.31 -17.84 22.98
N ALA A 62 51.22 -18.43 22.20
CA ALA A 62 51.01 -18.66 20.77
C ALA A 62 49.81 -19.60 20.52
N LEU A 63 49.67 -20.67 21.31
CA LEU A 63 48.54 -21.59 21.22
C LEU A 63 47.21 -20.92 21.60
N SER A 64 47.21 -20.10 22.65
CA SER A 64 46.04 -19.30 23.07
C SER A 64 45.55 -18.38 21.95
N GLN A 65 46.49 -17.66 21.32
CA GLN A 65 46.18 -16.77 20.19
C GLN A 65 45.64 -17.54 18.97
N TRP A 66 46.19 -18.73 18.70
CA TRP A 66 45.70 -19.57 17.60
C TRP A 66 44.27 -20.06 17.84
N LEU A 67 43.96 -20.51 19.06
CA LEU A 67 42.61 -20.95 19.43
C LEU A 67 41.59 -19.79 19.34
N THR A 68 41.91 -18.62 19.91
CA THR A 68 41.02 -17.45 19.83
C THR A 68 40.88 -16.91 18.41
N SER A 69 41.93 -17.01 17.58
CA SER A 69 41.85 -16.65 16.16
C SER A 69 40.89 -17.59 15.40
N GLY A 70 40.90 -18.88 15.72
CA GLY A 70 39.97 -19.87 15.14
C GLY A 70 38.51 -19.57 15.47
N GLU A 71 38.20 -19.25 16.74
CA GLU A 71 36.84 -18.90 17.16
C GLU A 71 36.33 -17.61 16.49
N ARG A 72 37.17 -16.58 16.39
CA ARG A 72 36.83 -15.33 15.71
C ARG A 72 36.58 -15.55 14.22
N LEU A 73 37.36 -16.40 13.57
CA LEU A 73 37.13 -16.76 12.17
C LEU A 73 35.79 -17.48 12.00
N ALA A 74 35.46 -18.43 12.87
CA ALA A 74 34.17 -19.13 12.83
C ALA A 74 32.99 -18.18 13.06
N GLN A 75 33.05 -17.30 14.06
CA GLN A 75 32.03 -16.28 14.32
C GLN A 75 31.84 -15.32 13.14
N ASN A 76 32.93 -14.82 12.59
CA ASN A 76 32.88 -13.93 11.41
C ASN A 76 32.25 -14.62 10.20
N THR A 77 32.50 -15.91 10.03
CA THR A 77 31.94 -16.69 8.90
C THR A 77 30.43 -16.86 9.08
N LEU A 78 29.98 -17.22 10.29
CA LEU A 78 28.55 -17.33 10.62
C LEU A 78 27.84 -15.97 10.52
N GLN A 79 28.45 -14.88 10.98
CA GLN A 79 27.87 -13.55 10.84
C GLN A 79 27.72 -13.15 9.37
N ARG A 80 28.70 -13.44 8.52
CA ARG A 80 28.58 -13.19 7.07
C ARG A 80 27.48 -14.04 6.44
N GLU A 81 27.35 -15.29 6.84
CA GLU A 81 26.29 -16.17 6.33
C GLU A 81 24.91 -15.67 6.76
N LEU A 82 24.74 -15.29 8.03
CA LEU A 82 23.50 -14.68 8.52
C LEU A 82 23.19 -13.36 7.81
N GLN A 83 24.19 -12.49 7.63
CA GLN A 83 24.03 -11.24 6.88
C GLN A 83 23.62 -11.51 5.42
N ALA A 84 24.20 -12.52 4.78
CA ALA A 84 23.83 -12.93 3.43
C ALA A 84 22.39 -13.45 3.38
N ARG A 85 21.97 -14.28 4.35
CA ARG A 85 20.58 -14.77 4.45
C ARG A 85 19.58 -13.66 4.71
N VAL A 86 19.92 -12.71 5.58
CA VAL A 86 19.05 -11.54 5.84
C VAL A 86 18.95 -10.65 4.60
N ALA A 87 20.04 -10.43 3.87
CA ALA A 87 20.03 -9.67 2.62
C ALA A 87 19.22 -10.36 1.52
N GLU A 88 19.28 -11.69 1.44
CA GLU A 88 18.46 -12.49 0.54
C GLU A 88 16.97 -12.39 0.90
N ILE A 89 16.62 -12.52 2.19
CA ILE A 89 15.25 -12.39 2.67
C ILE A 89 14.70 -10.98 2.44
N SER A 90 15.47 -9.93 2.75
CA SER A 90 15.01 -8.55 2.54
C SER A 90 14.81 -8.23 1.05
N ARG A 91 15.65 -8.79 0.18
CA ARG A 91 15.48 -8.67 -1.27
C ARG A 91 14.23 -9.38 -1.76
N THR A 92 13.97 -10.60 -1.30
CA THR A 92 12.75 -11.33 -1.69
C THR A 92 11.49 -10.66 -1.13
N ALA A 93 11.52 -10.18 0.12
CA ALA A 93 10.41 -9.46 0.73
C ALA A 93 10.06 -8.17 -0.04
N SER A 94 11.07 -7.35 -0.40
CA SER A 94 10.84 -6.13 -1.20
C SER A 94 10.31 -6.43 -2.61
N GLN A 95 10.77 -7.51 -3.24
CA GLN A 95 10.20 -7.96 -4.52
C GLN A 95 8.74 -8.43 -4.38
N LEU A 96 8.41 -9.14 -3.29
CA LEU A 96 7.03 -9.55 -2.98
C LEU A 96 6.12 -8.34 -2.71
N GLU A 97 6.62 -7.32 -2.03
CA GLU A 97 5.87 -6.07 -1.79
C GLU A 97 5.58 -5.33 -3.11
N LEU A 98 6.58 -5.19 -3.98
CA LEU A 98 6.41 -4.57 -5.29
C LEU A 98 5.42 -5.34 -6.18
N THR A 99 5.53 -6.67 -6.21
CA THR A 99 4.61 -7.51 -7.00
C THR A 99 3.19 -7.49 -6.44
N ARG A 100 3.03 -7.51 -5.11
CA ARG A 100 1.72 -7.38 -4.45
C ARG A 100 1.08 -6.02 -4.71
N ALA A 101 1.86 -4.94 -4.63
CA ALA A 101 1.39 -3.60 -4.94
C ALA A 101 0.98 -3.48 -6.43
N GLY A 102 1.77 -4.04 -7.34
CA GLY A 102 1.45 -4.10 -8.76
C GLY A 102 0.17 -4.89 -9.05
N ALA A 103 0.04 -6.09 -8.49
CA ALA A 103 -1.15 -6.93 -8.65
C ALA A 103 -2.42 -6.22 -8.11
N ARG A 104 -2.31 -5.53 -6.98
CA ARG A 104 -3.42 -4.74 -6.43
C ARG A 104 -3.83 -3.61 -7.38
N ALA A 105 -2.86 -2.86 -7.91
CA ALA A 105 -3.14 -1.78 -8.86
C ALA A 105 -3.77 -2.30 -10.15
N GLU A 106 -3.36 -3.47 -10.64
CA GLU A 106 -3.96 -4.12 -11.81
C GLU A 106 -5.40 -4.56 -11.57
N ILE A 107 -5.71 -5.10 -10.39
CA ILE A 107 -7.08 -5.46 -10.00
C ILE A 107 -7.95 -4.20 -9.91
N GLU A 108 -7.48 -3.15 -9.23
CA GLU A 108 -8.22 -1.89 -9.10
C GLU A 108 -8.48 -1.25 -10.48
N ALA A 109 -7.49 -1.26 -11.38
CA ALA A 109 -7.66 -0.80 -12.76
C ALA A 109 -8.63 -1.69 -13.57
N GLY A 110 -8.60 -3.01 -13.36
CA GLY A 110 -9.54 -3.95 -13.98
C GLY A 110 -10.99 -3.70 -13.56
N VAL A 111 -11.22 -3.48 -12.26
CA VAL A 111 -12.54 -3.13 -11.73
C VAL A 111 -13.02 -1.80 -12.30
N LEU A 112 -12.18 -0.77 -12.32
CA LEU A 112 -12.55 0.53 -12.89
C LEU A 112 -12.84 0.44 -14.40
N ARG A 113 -12.12 -0.40 -15.16
CA ARG A 113 -12.44 -0.65 -16.57
C ARG A 113 -13.82 -1.30 -16.72
N GLN A 114 -14.14 -2.28 -15.89
CA GLN A 114 -15.44 -2.94 -15.92
C GLN A 114 -16.57 -1.98 -15.53
N ILE A 115 -16.38 -1.15 -14.50
CA ILE A 115 -17.33 -0.08 -14.15
C ILE A 115 -17.48 0.90 -15.31
N GLY A 116 -16.38 1.25 -16.00
CA GLY A 116 -16.40 2.10 -17.18
C GLY A 116 -17.24 1.53 -18.32
N THR A 117 -17.14 0.22 -18.57
CA THR A 117 -17.96 -0.46 -19.58
C THR A 117 -19.42 -0.59 -19.16
N ASP A 118 -19.70 -0.92 -17.90
CA ASP A 118 -21.06 -1.08 -17.38
C ASP A 118 -21.81 0.25 -17.28
N GLY A 119 -21.07 1.32 -16.98
CA GLY A 119 -21.54 2.70 -16.91
C GLY A 119 -21.89 3.15 -15.48
N VAL A 120 -21.51 4.38 -15.14
CA VAL A 120 -21.86 5.03 -13.87
C VAL A 120 -23.28 5.57 -13.95
N VAL A 121 -24.15 5.11 -13.05
CA VAL A 121 -25.57 5.45 -13.03
C VAL A 121 -25.85 6.54 -12.00
N VAL A 122 -26.53 7.60 -12.41
CA VAL A 122 -27.03 8.67 -11.54
C VAL A 122 -28.53 8.80 -11.74
N THR A 123 -29.30 8.80 -10.66
CA THR A 123 -30.75 8.94 -10.69
C THR A 123 -31.21 10.08 -9.80
N ALA A 124 -32.25 10.79 -10.23
CA ALA A 124 -32.90 11.81 -9.42
C ALA A 124 -34.41 11.79 -9.65
N THR A 125 -35.16 12.23 -8.65
CA THR A 125 -36.60 12.47 -8.75
C THR A 125 -36.83 13.97 -8.81
N VAL A 126 -37.48 14.43 -9.86
CA VAL A 126 -37.80 15.84 -10.09
C VAL A 126 -39.29 16.02 -9.88
N ALA A 127 -39.66 16.90 -8.96
CA ALA A 127 -41.05 17.14 -8.64
C ALA A 127 -41.82 17.72 -9.83
N ALA A 128 -43.15 17.58 -9.79
CA ALA A 128 -44.02 18.33 -10.68
C ALA A 128 -43.85 19.84 -10.45
N CYS A 129 -43.91 20.60 -11.53
CA CYS A 129 -43.85 22.05 -11.45
C CYS A 129 -45.11 22.58 -10.76
N ARG A 130 -44.92 23.46 -9.78
CA ARG A 130 -46.01 24.18 -9.12
C ARG A 130 -46.07 25.58 -9.69
N PRO A 131 -47.14 25.97 -10.40
CA PRO A 131 -47.27 27.33 -10.90
C PRO A 131 -47.27 28.30 -9.72
N ALA A 132 -46.58 29.43 -9.87
CA ALA A 132 -46.65 30.50 -8.88
C ALA A 132 -48.12 30.94 -8.75
N LEU A 133 -48.70 30.81 -7.56
CA LEU A 133 -50.02 31.36 -7.27
C LEU A 133 -49.91 32.88 -7.43
N VAL A 134 -50.39 33.39 -8.55
CA VAL A 134 -50.60 34.83 -8.73
C VAL A 134 -51.75 35.20 -7.79
N VAL A 135 -51.41 35.60 -6.57
CA VAL A 135 -52.37 36.28 -5.70
C VAL A 135 -52.63 37.63 -6.34
N SER A 136 -53.69 37.72 -7.13
CA SER A 136 -54.28 39.01 -7.49
C SER A 136 -54.72 39.67 -6.19
N THR A 137 -53.86 40.51 -5.61
CA THR A 137 -54.31 41.46 -4.60
C THR A 137 -55.36 42.35 -5.28
N PRO A 138 -56.59 42.47 -4.74
CA PRO A 138 -57.58 43.38 -5.30
C PRO A 138 -57.12 44.81 -5.02
N GLY A 139 -56.27 45.34 -5.90
CA GLY A 139 -55.85 46.72 -5.92
C GLY A 139 -56.87 47.55 -6.70
N MET A 140 -57.79 48.15 -5.95
CA MET A 140 -58.52 49.41 -6.22
C MET A 140 -59.27 49.57 -7.56
N SER A 141 -60.57 49.86 -7.43
CA SER A 141 -61.52 50.37 -8.44
C SER A 141 -62.12 49.36 -9.44
N SER A 142 -63.39 49.01 -9.23
CA SER A 142 -64.31 48.60 -10.29
C SER A 142 -65.56 49.46 -10.20
N PRO A 143 -66.09 50.01 -11.32
CA PRO A 143 -67.46 50.49 -11.35
C PRO A 143 -68.42 49.29 -11.32
N LEU A 144 -69.57 49.48 -10.68
CA LEU A 144 -70.62 48.49 -10.51
C LEU A 144 -71.11 47.94 -11.86
N GLY A 145 -71.23 46.61 -11.94
CA GLY A 145 -72.23 45.96 -12.79
C GLY A 145 -71.71 45.14 -13.97
N VAL A 146 -71.02 44.02 -13.70
CA VAL A 146 -71.11 42.81 -14.55
C VAL A 146 -70.99 41.58 -13.63
N SER A 147 -71.88 40.62 -13.84
CA SER A 147 -72.08 39.40 -13.06
C SER A 147 -70.79 38.66 -12.70
N ALA A 148 -70.73 38.17 -11.46
CA ALA A 148 -69.75 37.22 -10.98
C ALA A 148 -69.96 35.87 -11.68
N GLU A 149 -69.40 35.73 -12.87
CA GLU A 149 -69.06 34.41 -13.39
C GLU A 149 -67.85 33.96 -12.59
N ALA A 150 -68.01 32.87 -11.82
CA ALA A 150 -66.93 32.27 -11.07
C ALA A 150 -65.83 31.87 -12.04
N ALA A 151 -64.85 32.75 -12.22
CA ALA A 151 -63.61 32.44 -12.89
C ALA A 151 -62.93 31.36 -12.05
N THR A 152 -63.15 30.10 -12.42
CA THR A 152 -62.24 29.02 -12.06
C THR A 152 -60.85 29.52 -12.40
N PRO A 153 -59.89 29.56 -11.44
CA PRO A 153 -58.55 29.97 -11.77
C PRO A 153 -58.06 28.99 -12.83
N ALA A 154 -57.91 29.45 -14.07
CA ALA A 154 -57.28 28.67 -15.11
C ALA A 154 -55.88 28.37 -14.60
N VAL A 155 -55.66 27.12 -14.18
CA VAL A 155 -54.35 26.65 -13.75
C VAL A 155 -53.43 26.82 -14.96
N ARG A 156 -52.61 27.87 -14.94
CA ARG A 156 -51.61 28.08 -15.98
C ARG A 156 -50.64 26.90 -15.92
N ALA A 157 -50.47 26.21 -17.04
CA ALA A 157 -49.37 25.26 -17.19
C ALA A 157 -48.06 26.01 -16.97
N CYS A 158 -47.14 25.43 -16.18
CA CYS A 158 -45.84 26.01 -15.98
C CYS A 158 -45.11 26.16 -17.32
N THR A 159 -44.41 27.28 -17.47
CA THR A 159 -43.49 27.48 -18.58
C THR A 159 -42.12 26.90 -18.24
N GLU A 160 -41.31 26.61 -19.25
CA GLU A 160 -39.95 26.15 -19.03
C GLU A 160 -39.13 27.14 -18.17
N ALA A 161 -39.37 28.45 -18.32
CA ALA A 161 -38.68 29.49 -17.56
C ALA A 161 -39.01 29.47 -16.05
N GLU A 162 -40.16 28.89 -15.68
CA GLU A 162 -40.59 28.76 -14.29
C GLU A 162 -40.15 27.43 -13.66
N ALA A 163 -39.69 26.47 -14.45
CA ALA A 163 -39.21 25.19 -13.96
C ALA A 163 -37.82 25.29 -13.31
N SER A 164 -37.63 24.57 -12.21
CA SER A 164 -36.33 24.42 -11.58
C SER A 164 -35.47 23.41 -12.35
N PRO A 165 -34.31 23.81 -12.91
CA PRO A 165 -33.40 22.87 -13.54
C PRO A 165 -32.70 22.02 -12.47
N VAL A 166 -32.46 20.76 -12.80
CA VAL A 166 -31.68 19.81 -11.99
C VAL A 166 -30.50 19.34 -12.81
N THR A 167 -29.32 19.23 -12.19
CA THR A 167 -28.11 18.73 -12.84
C THR A 167 -27.74 17.38 -12.26
N LEU A 168 -27.68 16.35 -13.11
CA LEU A 168 -27.18 15.03 -12.74
C LEU A 168 -25.68 14.99 -13.01
N CYS A 169 -24.87 14.65 -12.02
CA CYS A 169 -23.41 14.59 -12.17
C CYS A 169 -22.87 13.21 -11.77
N ALA A 170 -22.10 12.60 -12.67
CA ALA A 170 -21.37 11.35 -12.43
C ALA A 170 -19.88 11.64 -12.26
N THR A 171 -19.24 10.98 -11.30
CA THR A 171 -17.79 11.07 -11.09
C THR A 171 -17.11 9.86 -11.73
N ILE A 172 -16.12 10.11 -12.58
CA ILE A 172 -15.30 9.12 -13.27
C ILE A 172 -13.81 9.37 -12.96
N PRO A 173 -12.91 8.40 -13.19
CA PRO A 173 -11.48 8.63 -13.03
C PRO A 173 -10.96 9.75 -13.96
N GLY A 174 -10.03 10.57 -13.49
CA GLY A 174 -9.55 11.74 -14.24
C GLY A 174 -8.79 11.42 -15.54
N SER A 175 -8.26 10.20 -15.68
CA SER A 175 -7.63 9.70 -16.91
C SER A 175 -8.63 9.07 -17.88
N ALA A 176 -9.90 8.93 -17.48
CA ALA A 176 -10.91 8.24 -18.27
C ALA A 176 -11.40 9.10 -19.43
N LYS A 177 -11.72 8.46 -20.55
CA LYS A 177 -12.42 9.09 -21.68
C LYS A 177 -13.87 8.66 -21.69
N VAL A 178 -14.79 9.62 -21.64
CA VAL A 178 -16.22 9.39 -21.79
C VAL A 178 -16.49 8.81 -23.18
N THR A 179 -17.11 7.64 -23.23
CA THR A 179 -17.44 6.94 -24.48
C THR A 179 -18.90 7.17 -24.86
N GLU A 180 -19.80 7.17 -23.88
CA GLU A 180 -21.23 7.35 -24.10
C GLU A 180 -21.91 7.98 -22.88
N VAL A 181 -22.90 8.84 -23.14
CA VAL A 181 -23.80 9.39 -22.12
C VAL A 181 -25.23 9.09 -22.55
N GLU A 182 -25.89 8.20 -21.81
CA GLU A 182 -27.29 7.83 -22.05
C GLU A 182 -28.19 8.48 -21.02
N VAL A 183 -29.29 9.08 -21.46
CA VAL A 183 -30.23 9.78 -20.59
C VAL A 183 -31.63 9.19 -20.74
N PHE A 184 -32.33 9.11 -19.62
CA PHE A 184 -33.65 8.51 -19.54
C PHE A 184 -34.54 9.33 -18.64
N SER A 185 -35.83 9.41 -18.99
CA SER A 185 -36.82 10.11 -18.18
C SER A 185 -38.17 9.44 -18.29
N ARG A 186 -38.78 9.11 -17.16
CA ARG A 186 -40.14 8.55 -17.10
C ARG A 186 -40.95 9.21 -15.97
N PRO A 187 -42.28 9.12 -15.99
CA PRO A 187 -43.09 9.49 -14.82
C PRO A 187 -42.66 8.69 -13.59
N ALA A 188 -42.66 9.30 -12.42
CA ALA A 188 -42.21 8.66 -11.18
C ALA A 188 -43.05 7.43 -10.82
N ASP A 189 -44.34 7.46 -11.16
CA ASP A 189 -45.31 6.39 -10.87
C ASP A 189 -45.33 5.29 -11.95
N SER A 190 -44.43 5.36 -12.95
CA SER A 190 -44.38 4.40 -14.05
C SER A 190 -43.38 3.27 -13.78
N ASP A 191 -43.86 2.04 -13.90
CA ASP A 191 -43.04 0.82 -13.86
C ASP A 191 -42.44 0.43 -15.22
N ALA A 192 -42.66 1.23 -16.27
CA ALA A 192 -42.16 0.94 -17.61
C ALA A 192 -40.63 0.81 -17.63
N PRO A 193 -40.05 -0.14 -18.38
CA PRO A 193 -38.61 -0.36 -18.40
C PRO A 193 -37.86 0.88 -18.87
N TRP A 194 -36.66 1.09 -18.32
CA TRP A 194 -35.83 2.24 -18.66
C TRP A 194 -35.50 2.32 -20.15
N SER A 195 -35.26 1.18 -20.81
CA SER A 195 -34.95 1.11 -22.23
C SER A 195 -36.03 1.73 -23.12
N ALA A 196 -37.29 1.70 -22.70
CA ALA A 196 -38.41 2.31 -23.42
C ALA A 196 -38.52 3.83 -23.22
N ASN A 197 -37.78 4.40 -22.26
CA ASN A 197 -37.84 5.80 -21.85
C ASN A 197 -36.50 6.54 -22.08
N ARG A 198 -35.71 6.06 -23.04
CA ARG A 198 -34.46 6.69 -23.47
C ARG A 198 -34.77 7.96 -24.25
N LEU A 199 -34.10 9.05 -23.92
CA LEU A 199 -34.24 10.34 -24.61
C LEU A 199 -32.94 10.69 -25.33
N VAL A 200 -33.08 11.43 -26.42
CA VAL A 200 -31.93 12.09 -27.06
C VAL A 200 -31.68 13.43 -26.34
N PRO A 201 -30.44 13.78 -25.98
CA PRO A 201 -30.12 15.10 -25.44
C PRO A 201 -30.69 16.23 -26.33
N GLY A 202 -31.35 17.22 -25.73
CA GLY A 202 -32.06 18.29 -26.46
C GLY A 202 -33.49 17.97 -26.90
N GLN A 203 -33.91 16.70 -26.87
CA GLN A 203 -35.27 16.30 -27.20
C GLN A 203 -36.23 16.66 -26.05
N GLU A 204 -37.34 17.31 -26.39
CA GLU A 204 -38.45 17.52 -25.47
C GLU A 204 -39.36 16.28 -25.45
N SER A 205 -39.75 15.85 -24.26
CA SER A 205 -40.70 14.75 -24.06
C SER A 205 -41.49 14.94 -22.78
N GLY A 206 -42.81 15.10 -22.91
CA GLY A 206 -43.72 15.23 -21.77
C GLY A 206 -43.38 16.42 -20.88
N GLN A 207 -43.19 17.60 -21.49
CA GLN A 207 -42.86 18.86 -20.81
C GLN A 207 -41.59 18.75 -19.95
N ALA A 208 -40.62 18.02 -20.46
CA ALA A 208 -39.30 17.86 -19.88
C ALA A 208 -38.26 17.77 -20.98
N ARG A 209 -37.04 18.22 -20.71
CA ARG A 209 -35.91 18.04 -21.62
C ARG A 209 -34.59 17.91 -20.89
N PHE A 210 -33.69 17.11 -21.47
CA PHE A 210 -32.28 17.15 -21.13
C PHE A 210 -31.59 18.24 -21.96
N ALA A 211 -30.56 18.89 -21.39
CA ALA A 211 -29.70 19.80 -22.14
C ALA A 211 -29.08 19.11 -23.37
N GLU A 212 -28.86 19.85 -24.45
CA GLU A 212 -28.29 19.30 -25.69
C GLU A 212 -26.90 18.72 -25.52
N LYS A 213 -26.13 19.25 -24.57
CA LYS A 213 -24.74 18.86 -24.29
C LYS A 213 -24.58 18.61 -22.80
N TYR A 214 -23.79 17.59 -22.46
CA TYR A 214 -23.24 17.44 -21.13
C TYR A 214 -22.05 18.39 -20.95
N THR A 215 -21.71 18.69 -19.69
CA THR A 215 -20.51 19.41 -19.32
C THR A 215 -19.52 18.47 -18.63
N GLN A 216 -18.23 18.74 -18.80
CA GLN A 216 -17.16 18.01 -18.15
C GLN A 216 -16.33 18.99 -17.32
N SER A 217 -16.09 18.65 -16.06
CA SER A 217 -15.26 19.43 -15.14
C SER A 217 -14.36 18.50 -14.34
N ALA A 218 -13.29 19.03 -13.75
CA ALA A 218 -12.38 18.28 -12.88
C ALA A 218 -12.32 18.98 -11.52
N PRO A 219 -13.33 18.77 -10.65
CA PRO A 219 -13.41 19.48 -9.37
C PRO A 219 -12.34 19.02 -8.37
N GLU A 220 -11.86 17.78 -8.48
CA GLU A 220 -10.86 17.19 -7.59
C GLU A 220 -9.71 16.58 -8.39
N ALA A 221 -8.52 16.53 -7.78
CA ALA A 221 -7.36 15.91 -8.42
C ALA A 221 -7.58 14.39 -8.59
N GLY A 222 -7.44 13.90 -9.81
CA GLY A 222 -7.59 12.47 -10.12
C GLY A 222 -9.02 12.01 -10.44
N THR A 223 -10.00 12.91 -10.40
CA THR A 223 -11.38 12.62 -10.83
C THR A 223 -11.87 13.64 -11.85
N GLN A 224 -12.82 13.21 -12.65
CA GLN A 224 -13.54 14.04 -13.61
C GLN A 224 -15.03 13.88 -13.34
N GLN A 225 -15.78 14.96 -13.49
CA GLN A 225 -17.22 15.00 -13.32
C GLN A 225 -17.88 15.26 -14.67
N VAL A 226 -18.88 14.43 -15.00
CA VAL A 226 -19.72 14.56 -16.20
C VAL A 226 -21.11 14.95 -15.73
N CYS A 227 -21.56 16.13 -16.11
CA CYS A 227 -22.84 16.68 -15.66
C CYS A 227 -23.81 16.88 -16.82
N GLN A 228 -25.07 16.54 -16.59
CA GLN A 228 -26.15 16.67 -17.56
C GLN A 228 -27.30 17.47 -16.93
N GLY A 229 -27.67 18.57 -17.57
CA GLY A 229 -28.82 19.38 -17.17
C GLY A 229 -30.13 18.73 -17.58
N PHE A 230 -31.14 18.84 -16.74
CA PHE A 230 -32.51 18.40 -16.97
C PHE A 230 -33.50 19.43 -16.43
N THR A 231 -34.51 19.76 -17.23
CA THR A 231 -35.57 20.71 -16.87
C THR A 231 -36.92 20.03 -17.04
N HIS A 232 -37.83 20.23 -16.09
CA HIS A 232 -39.16 19.64 -16.08
C HIS A 232 -40.20 20.67 -15.64
N TRP A 233 -41.17 20.94 -16.52
CA TRP A 233 -42.22 21.94 -16.30
C TRP A 233 -43.64 21.35 -16.36
N SER A 234 -43.81 20.02 -16.31
CA SER A 234 -45.16 19.46 -16.16
C SER A 234 -45.66 19.63 -14.73
N ALA A 235 -46.92 20.05 -14.60
CA ALA A 235 -47.62 20.10 -13.31
C ALA A 235 -48.30 18.77 -12.94
N ASP A 236 -48.34 17.81 -13.87
CA ASP A 236 -49.18 16.62 -13.73
C ASP A 236 -48.55 15.55 -12.83
N HIS A 237 -47.28 15.24 -13.04
CA HIS A 237 -46.59 14.14 -12.34
C HIS A 237 -45.14 14.50 -12.04
N ALA A 238 -44.59 13.96 -10.96
CA ALA A 238 -43.14 13.94 -10.77
C ALA A 238 -42.48 13.06 -11.84
N ARG A 239 -41.22 13.34 -12.17
CA ARG A 239 -40.44 12.53 -13.11
C ARG A 239 -39.23 11.94 -12.44
N LEU A 240 -38.93 10.69 -12.78
CA LEU A 240 -37.71 10.01 -12.39
C LEU A 240 -36.77 10.03 -13.59
N VAL A 241 -35.59 10.60 -13.37
CA VAL A 241 -34.55 10.77 -14.38
C VAL A 241 -33.33 9.93 -14.05
N ARG A 242 -32.69 9.43 -15.10
CA ARG A 242 -31.50 8.60 -15.00
C ARG A 242 -30.50 9.01 -16.07
N MET A 243 -29.24 9.13 -15.67
CA MET A 243 -28.09 9.29 -16.56
C MET A 243 -27.16 8.09 -16.37
N ILE A 244 -26.63 7.56 -17.47
CA ILE A 244 -25.60 6.51 -17.48
C ILE A 244 -24.40 7.06 -18.24
N VAL A 245 -23.25 7.10 -17.59
CA VAL A 245 -21.98 7.57 -18.19
C VAL A 245 -21.04 6.38 -18.34
N ARG A 246 -20.78 5.98 -19.58
CA ARG A 246 -19.77 4.97 -19.90
C ARG A 246 -18.43 5.64 -20.19
N TYR A 247 -17.35 4.99 -19.78
CA TYR A 247 -16.00 5.50 -19.97
C TYR A 247 -14.99 4.39 -20.24
N SER A 248 -13.83 4.77 -20.76
CA SER A 248 -12.68 3.89 -20.98
C SER A 248 -11.44 4.45 -20.28
N LEU A 249 -10.57 3.56 -19.78
CA LEU A 249 -9.30 3.88 -19.13
C LEU A 249 -8.10 3.51 -20.01
#